data_AF-A0A2T4BXP2-F1
#
_entry.id   AF-A0A2T4BXP2-F1
#
_cell.length_a   1.000
_cell.length_b   1.000
_cell.length_c   1.000
_cell.angle_alpha   90.00
_cell.angle_beta   90.00
_cell.angle_gamma   90.00
#
_symmetry.space_group_name_H-M   'P 1'
#
loop_
_entity.id
_entity.type
_entity.pdbx_description
1 polymer ?
#
loop_
_entity_poly.entity_id
_entity_poly.type
_entity_poly.pdbx_seq_one_letter_code
_entity_poly.pdbx_strand_id
1 'polypeptide(L)' 'MRRALKPRLANYKIPQVMKVVDSIPRNAMGKINKKQLVSAVFADEHSGDEAA' A
#
# COMPACT_ATOMS: atom_id res chain seq x y z
N MET A 1 11.07 -1.71 9.00
CA MET A 1 10.46 -2.64 8.01
C MET A 1 11.35 -2.92 6.79
N ARG A 2 11.87 -1.92 6.05
CA ARG A 2 12.71 -2.15 4.84
C ARG A 2 13.87 -3.14 5.04
N ARG A 3 14.63 -3.04 6.13
CA ARG A 3 15.73 -3.99 6.46
C ARG A 3 15.24 -5.44 6.61
N ALA A 4 14.06 -5.63 7.19
CA ALA A 4 13.47 -6.95 7.38
C ALA A 4 12.96 -7.59 6.08
N LEU A 5 12.64 -6.76 5.07
CA LEU A 5 12.20 -7.22 3.74
C LEU A 5 13.36 -7.52 2.78
N LYS A 6 14.52 -6.86 2.94
CA LYS A 6 15.71 -7.06 2.10
C LYS A 6 16.10 -8.53 1.87
N PRO A 7 16.14 -9.43 2.88
CA PRO A 7 16.49 -10.83 2.64
C PRO A 7 15.34 -11.67 2.05
N ARG A 8 14.12 -11.13 1.94
CA ARG A 8 12.91 -11.86 1.55
C ARG A 8 12.37 -11.47 0.18
N LEU A 9 12.73 -10.29 -0.31
CA LEU A 9 12.22 -9.72 -1.56
C LEU A 9 13.37 -9.17 -2.40
N ALA A 10 13.25 -9.29 -3.72
CA ALA A 10 14.11 -8.54 -4.64
C ALA A 10 13.99 -7.04 -4.39
N ASN A 11 15.08 -6.30 -4.56
CA ASN A 11 15.17 -4.88 -4.16
C ASN A 11 14.06 -3.99 -4.75
N TYR A 12 13.66 -4.23 -5.99
CA TYR A 12 12.62 -3.46 -6.69
C TYR A 12 11.19 -3.73 -6.18
N LYS A 13 10.97 -4.85 -5.45
CA LYS A 13 9.67 -5.19 -4.85
C LYS A 13 9.50 -4.63 -3.44
N ILE A 14 10.54 -3.99 -2.89
CA ILE A 14 10.47 -3.44 -1.53
C ILE A 14 9.74 -2.09 -1.59
N PRO A 15 8.60 -1.94 -0.89
CA PRO A 15 7.81 -0.70 -0.93
C PRO A 15 8.67 0.53 -0.61
N GLN A 16 8.47 1.59 -1.38
CA GLN A 16 9.12 2.88 -1.17
C GLN A 16 8.39 3.69 -0.10
N VAL A 17 7.05 3.65 -0.11
CA VAL A 17 6.18 4.32 0.85
C VAL A 17 5.43 3.27 1.69
N MET A 18 5.34 3.51 3.00
CA MET A 18 4.47 2.76 3.91
C MET A 18 3.87 3.72 4.92
N LYS A 19 2.56 3.59 5.14
CA LYS A 19 1.80 4.37 6.12
C LYS A 19 1.25 3.44 7.19
N VAL A 20 1.35 3.87 8.43
CA VAL A 20 0.69 3.22 9.57
C VAL A 20 -0.62 3.96 9.77
N VAL A 21 -1.71 3.20 9.88
CA VAL A 21 -3.07 3.74 10.08
C VAL A 21 -3.73 2.98 11.20
N ASP A 22 -4.65 3.63 11.90
CA ASP A 22 -5.36 3.02 13.03
C ASP A 22 -6.32 1.91 12.56
N SER A 23 -6.91 2.05 11.37
CA SER A 23 -7.80 1.05 10.80
C SER A 23 -7.73 0.98 9.28
N ILE A 24 -7.98 -0.21 8.73
CA ILE A 24 -8.07 -0.45 7.29
C ILE A 24 -9.56 -0.56 6.92
N PRO A 25 -10.05 0.22 5.93
CA PRO A 25 -11.45 0.16 5.51
C PRO A 25 -11.79 -1.24 4.96
N ARG A 26 -12.91 -1.77 5.45
CA ARG A 26 -13.42 -3.10 5.11
C ARG A 26 -14.85 -3.02 4.61
N ASN A 27 -15.26 -4.00 3.81
CA ASN A 27 -16.66 -4.16 3.40
C ASN A 27 -17.48 -4.84 4.51
N ALA A 28 -18.80 -4.99 4.29
CA ALA A 28 -19.72 -5.63 5.22
C ALA A 28 -19.34 -7.09 5.58
N MET A 29 -18.53 -7.75 4.76
CA MET A 29 -18.02 -9.11 4.97
C MET A 29 -16.62 -9.12 5.60
N GLY A 30 -16.10 -7.96 6.05
CA GLY A 30 -14.79 -7.82 6.66
C GLY A 30 -13.59 -7.88 5.70
N LYS A 31 -13.81 -7.95 4.39
CA LYS A 31 -12.71 -7.94 3.39
C LYS A 31 -12.20 -6.52 3.18
N ILE A 32 -10.91 -6.37 2.90
CA ILE A 32 -10.29 -5.05 2.64
C ILE A 32 -10.91 -4.42 1.39
N ASN A 33 -11.37 -3.17 1.52
CA ASN A 33 -11.82 -2.39 0.38
C ASN A 33 -10.65 -1.58 -0.19
N LYS A 34 -9.99 -2.12 -1.22
CA LYS A 34 -8.80 -1.50 -1.83
C LYS A 34 -9.08 -0.11 -2.42
N LYS A 35 -10.24 0.09 -3.07
CA LYS A 35 -10.58 1.39 -3.69
C LYS A 35 -10.68 2.49 -2.64
N GLN A 36 -11.40 2.22 -1.55
CA GLN A 36 -11.51 3.15 -0.42
C GLN A 36 -10.17 3.32 0.30
N LEU A 37 -9.39 2.24 0.47
CA LEU A 37 -8.07 2.33 1.09
C LEU A 37 -7.12 3.25 0.30
N VAL A 38 -7.06 3.10 -1.04
CA VAL A 38 -6.23 3.97 -1.90
C VAL A 38 -6.69 5.41 -1.78
N SER A 39 -8.00 5.67 -1.92
CA SER A 39 -8.54 7.03 -1.82
C SER A 39 -8.38 7.66 -0.43
N ALA A 40 -8.40 6.89 0.66
CA ALA A 40 -8.33 7.44 2.01
C ALA A 40 -6.88 7.62 2.51
N VAL A 41 -5.95 6.78 2.04
CA VAL A 41 -4.59 6.72 2.58
C VAL A 41 -3.54 7.20 1.57
N PHE A 42 -3.84 7.15 0.27
CA PHE A 42 -2.88 7.40 -0.81
C PHE A 42 -3.42 8.35 -1.91
N ALA A 43 -4.43 9.18 -1.61
CA ALA A 43 -5.08 10.06 -2.59
C ALA A 43 -4.10 10.90 -3.44
N ASP A 44 -3.06 11.44 -2.78
CA ASP A 44 -2.09 12.37 -3.40
C ASP A 44 -0.82 11.67 -3.93
N GLU A 45 -0.73 10.35 -3.81
CA GLU A 45 0.48 9.57 -4.13
C GLU A 45 0.18 8.54 -5.22
N HIS A 46 -0.06 9.03 -6.43
CA HIS A 46 -0.04 8.17 -7.62
C HIS A 46 1.41 8.11 -8.11
N SER A 47 2.08 6.96 -7.92
CA SER A 47 3.35 6.71 -8.62
C SER A 47 3.02 6.63 -10.11
N GLY A 48 3.70 7.45 -10.92
CA GLY A 48 3.44 7.63 -12.35
C GLY A 48 3.81 6.43 -13.23
N ASP A 49 3.71 5.20 -12.73
CA ASP A 49 4.06 3.98 -13.46
C ASP A 49 2.86 3.36 -14.22
N GLU A 50 1.65 3.93 -14.09
CA GLU A 50 0.45 3.52 -14.85
C GLU A 50 0.24 4.36 -16.14
N ALA A 51 1.29 5.00 -16.64
CA ALA A 51 1.30 5.69 -17.94
C ALA A 51 2.34 5.07 -18.88
N ALA A 52 2.13 3.82 -19.27
CA ALA A 52 2.81 3.16 -20.38
C ALA A 52 1.85 2.20 -21.10
#